data_AF-A0A8T5IRY4-F1
#
_entry.id   AF-A0A8T5IRY4-F1
#
_cell.length_a   1.000
_cell.length_b   1.000
_cell.length_c   1.000
_cell.angle_alpha   90.00
_cell.angle_beta   90.00
_cell.angle_gamma   90.00
#
_symmetry.space_group_name_H-M   'P 1'
#
loop_
_entity.id
_entity.type
_entity.pdbx_description
1 polymer ?
#
loop_
_entity_poly.entity_id
_entity_poly.type
_entity_poly.pdbx_seq_one_letter_code
_entity_poly.pdbx_strand_id
1 'polypeptide(L)'
;MIQTYWQVVVESTPIIKDRIIEIITSPVNNPEMLWLLAPLLLTLFLMELYFGRYKEEELGWNTAFGNVLVLIFVSAYLANHIYQNALITDPIKVSIAATVIFMGLILMLIDFFHLLPKKIAFQISSKLPINYMAFVAIILVYTDIAIDRFTTIAFSLILIALSIFIGLVHILIPKVRDRIMPPAPKPTKNKKISAPDYKEST
;
A
#
# COMPACT_ATOMS: atom_id res chain seq x y z
N MET A 1 26.74 9.69 29.88
CA MET A 1 26.06 9.14 28.67
C MET A 1 24.55 9.07 28.83
N ILE A 2 23.98 8.37 29.83
CA ILE A 2 22.51 8.23 29.99
C ILE A 2 21.77 9.58 30.06
N GLN A 3 22.31 10.54 30.83
CA GLN A 3 21.69 11.87 30.97
C GLN A 3 21.62 12.64 29.64
N THR A 4 22.63 12.49 28.76
CA THR A 4 22.65 13.14 27.44
C THR A 4 21.60 12.56 26.50
N TYR A 5 21.42 11.23 26.49
CA TYR A 5 20.38 10.59 25.69
C TYR A 5 18.98 11.01 26.11
N TRP A 6 18.74 11.12 27.43
CA TRP A 6 17.44 11.52 27.94
C TRP A 6 17.05 12.94 27.50
N GLN A 7 18.00 13.89 27.53
CA GLN A 7 17.76 15.25 27.05
C GLN A 7 17.40 15.28 25.55
N VAL A 8 18.15 14.55 24.71
CA VAL A 8 17.86 14.47 23.27
C VAL A 8 16.45 13.94 23.00
N VAL A 9 15.99 12.93 23.73
CA VAL A 9 14.63 12.37 23.58
C VAL A 9 13.58 13.39 23.99
N VAL A 10 13.75 14.04 25.15
CA VAL A 10 12.80 15.03 25.66
C VAL A 10 12.69 16.23 24.71
N GLU A 11 13.81 16.75 24.21
CA GLU A 11 13.84 17.87 23.26
C GLU A 11 13.26 17.51 21.89
N SER A 12 13.40 16.26 21.44
CA SER A 12 12.89 15.79 20.15
C SER A 12 11.39 15.51 20.15
N THR A 13 10.81 15.22 21.32
CA THR A 13 9.40 14.85 21.48
C THR A 13 8.42 15.91 20.93
N PRO A 14 8.52 17.21 21.27
CA PRO A 14 7.61 18.22 20.71
C PRO A 14 7.73 18.32 19.19
N ILE A 15 8.94 18.25 18.62
CA ILE A 15 9.15 18.32 17.17
C ILE A 15 8.47 17.14 16.46
N ILE A 16 8.64 15.92 16.98
CA ILE A 16 8.00 14.72 16.41
C ILE A 16 6.48 14.84 16.51
N LYS A 17 5.95 15.32 17.64
CA LYS A 17 4.51 15.53 17.83
C LYS A 17 3.97 16.54 16.80
N ASP A 18 4.66 17.66 16.62
CA ASP A 18 4.26 18.71 15.68
C ASP A 18 4.29 18.17 14.24
N ARG A 19 5.31 17.38 13.87
CA ARG A 19 5.35 16.67 12.57
C ARG A 19 4.19 15.70 12.38
N ILE A 20 3.81 14.94 13.41
CA ILE A 20 2.65 14.04 13.32
C ILE A 20 1.37 14.84 13.08
N ILE A 21 1.16 15.94 13.82
CA ILE A 21 -0.02 16.79 13.67
C ILE A 21 -0.04 17.41 12.26
N GLU A 22 1.08 17.92 11.80
CA GLU A 22 1.25 18.49 10.46
C GLU A 22 0.89 17.45 9.38
N ILE A 23 1.45 16.23 9.44
CA ILE A 23 1.13 15.14 8.51
C ILE A 23 -0.36 14.78 8.53
N ILE A 24 -0.95 14.62 9.71
CA ILE A 24 -2.37 14.20 9.85
C ILE A 24 -3.34 15.29 9.38
N THR A 25 -3.00 16.57 9.58
CA THR A 25 -3.85 17.71 9.20
C THR A 25 -3.59 18.19 7.77
N SER A 26 -2.50 17.76 7.13
CA SER A 26 -2.16 18.11 5.74
C SER A 26 -3.29 17.90 4.73
N PRO A 27 -4.08 16.80 4.77
CA PRO A 27 -5.20 16.62 3.84
C PRO A 27 -6.34 17.63 4.04
N VAL A 28 -6.51 18.15 5.26
CA VAL A 28 -7.49 19.20 5.55
C VAL A 28 -7.00 20.54 5.00
N ASN A 29 -5.71 20.82 5.13
CA ASN A 29 -5.08 22.06 4.64
C ASN A 29 -4.89 22.07 3.11
N ASN A 30 -4.83 20.90 2.48
CA ASN A 30 -4.68 20.75 1.02
C ASN A 30 -5.78 19.82 0.47
N PRO A 31 -7.04 20.27 0.36
CA PRO A 31 -8.17 19.40 0.03
C PRO A 31 -8.02 18.64 -1.30
N GLU A 32 -7.22 19.14 -2.24
CA GLU A 32 -6.96 18.47 -3.51
C GLU A 32 -6.38 17.06 -3.31
N MET A 33 -5.53 16.85 -2.28
CA MET A 33 -4.95 15.52 -2.03
C MET A 33 -5.99 14.51 -1.53
N LEU A 34 -7.15 14.95 -1.03
CA LEU A 34 -8.23 14.06 -0.58
C LEU A 34 -8.79 13.22 -1.73
N TRP A 35 -8.76 13.74 -2.97
CA TRP A 35 -9.19 12.98 -4.15
C TRP A 35 -8.33 11.73 -4.41
N LEU A 36 -7.07 11.75 -3.96
CA LEU A 36 -6.21 10.58 -3.97
C LEU A 36 -6.33 9.77 -2.68
N LEU A 37 -6.27 10.44 -1.53
CA LEU A 37 -6.22 9.76 -0.23
C LEU A 37 -7.52 9.02 0.10
N ALA A 38 -8.68 9.58 -0.25
CA ALA A 38 -9.97 8.95 0.05
C ALA A 38 -10.12 7.56 -0.60
N PRO A 39 -9.93 7.37 -1.92
CA PRO A 39 -10.00 6.04 -2.52
C PRO A 39 -8.89 5.10 -2.03
N LEU A 40 -7.68 5.60 -1.75
CA LEU A 40 -6.59 4.80 -1.16
C LEU A 40 -6.97 4.24 0.22
N LEU A 41 -7.44 5.10 1.13
CA LEU A 41 -7.85 4.70 2.47
C LEU A 41 -9.08 3.80 2.44
N LEU A 42 -10.05 4.09 1.56
CA LEU A 42 -11.24 3.26 1.39
C LEU A 42 -10.87 1.85 0.91
N THR A 43 -10.03 1.75 -0.12
CA THR A 43 -9.60 0.45 -0.65
C THR A 43 -8.77 -0.32 0.38
N LEU A 44 -7.84 0.34 1.08
CA LEU A 44 -7.10 -0.27 2.19
C LEU A 44 -8.05 -0.84 3.24
N PHE A 45 -9.01 -0.03 3.72
CA PHE A 45 -9.95 -0.44 4.74
C PHE A 45 -10.85 -1.60 4.29
N LEU A 46 -11.46 -1.50 3.10
CA LEU A 46 -12.32 -2.56 2.56
C LEU A 46 -11.55 -3.88 2.37
N MET A 47 -10.32 -3.80 1.88
CA MET A 47 -9.48 -4.99 1.70
C MET A 47 -9.02 -5.59 3.02
N GLU A 48 -8.73 -4.79 4.06
CA GLU A 48 -8.46 -5.30 5.40
C GLU A 48 -9.71 -5.97 5.99
N LEU A 49 -10.88 -5.36 5.86
CA LEU A 49 -12.13 -6.01 6.29
C LEU A 49 -12.37 -7.35 5.58
N TYR A 50 -12.13 -7.39 4.27
CA TYR A 50 -12.27 -8.60 3.46
C TYR A 50 -11.32 -9.71 3.93
N PHE A 51 -10.01 -9.47 3.97
CA PHE A 51 -9.04 -10.48 4.38
C PHE A 51 -9.12 -10.82 5.87
N GLY A 52 -9.56 -9.87 6.71
CA GLY A 52 -9.87 -10.13 8.11
C GLY A 52 -10.98 -11.16 8.29
N ARG A 53 -11.98 -11.14 7.40
CA ARG A 53 -13.09 -12.10 7.36
C ARG A 53 -12.69 -13.45 6.75
N TYR A 54 -11.94 -13.44 5.65
CA TYR A 54 -11.55 -14.63 4.88
C TYR A 54 -10.06 -14.97 5.07
N LYS A 55 -9.68 -15.38 6.29
CA LYS A 55 -8.26 -15.58 6.67
C LYS A 55 -7.53 -16.71 5.92
N GLU A 56 -8.29 -17.66 5.37
CA GLU A 56 -7.76 -18.78 4.58
C GLU A 56 -7.51 -18.39 3.11
N GLU A 57 -7.98 -17.22 2.67
CA GLU A 57 -7.66 -16.71 1.34
C GLU A 57 -6.26 -16.08 1.34
N GLU A 58 -5.36 -16.68 0.58
CA GLU A 58 -4.05 -16.13 0.34
C GLU A 58 -4.11 -15.00 -0.70
N LEU A 59 -3.21 -14.02 -0.56
CA LEU A 59 -2.98 -13.03 -1.62
C LEU A 59 -2.64 -13.78 -2.92
N GLY A 60 -3.28 -13.42 -4.04
CA GLY A 60 -2.95 -13.94 -5.37
C GLY A 60 -2.03 -12.98 -6.12
N TRP A 61 -1.35 -13.47 -7.17
CA TRP A 61 -0.53 -12.63 -8.06
C TRP A 61 -1.33 -11.49 -8.70
N ASN A 62 -2.59 -11.76 -9.10
CA ASN A 62 -3.49 -10.72 -9.60
C ASN A 62 -3.75 -9.62 -8.55
N THR A 63 -3.86 -9.98 -7.28
CA THR A 63 -4.07 -9.01 -6.19
C THR A 63 -2.79 -8.22 -5.92
N ALA A 64 -1.62 -8.87 -5.91
CA ALA A 64 -0.33 -8.21 -5.77
C ALA A 64 -0.10 -7.19 -6.90
N PHE A 65 -0.26 -7.63 -8.15
CA PHE A 65 -0.17 -6.78 -9.33
C PHE A 65 -1.19 -5.62 -9.28
N GLY A 66 -2.44 -5.92 -8.93
CA GLY A 66 -3.50 -4.91 -8.77
C GLY A 66 -3.17 -3.87 -7.70
N ASN A 67 -2.57 -4.26 -6.58
CA ASN A 67 -2.10 -3.30 -5.56
C ASN A 67 -1.03 -2.39 -6.15
N VAL A 68 -0.06 -2.92 -6.92
CA VAL A 68 1.01 -2.10 -7.50
C VAL A 68 0.50 -1.07 -8.50
N LEU A 69 -0.58 -1.35 -9.23
CA LEU A 69 -1.21 -0.36 -10.12
C LEU A 69 -1.64 0.92 -9.38
N VAL A 70 -1.88 0.84 -8.07
CA VAL A 70 -2.13 2.01 -7.22
C VAL A 70 -0.93 2.96 -7.22
N LEU A 71 0.31 2.45 -7.10
CA LEU A 71 1.52 3.29 -7.17
C LEU A 71 1.65 3.94 -8.54
N ILE A 72 1.36 3.21 -9.62
CA ILE A 72 1.40 3.77 -10.98
C ILE A 72 0.41 4.94 -11.09
N PHE A 73 -0.84 4.74 -10.67
CA PHE A 73 -1.86 5.78 -10.70
C PHE A 73 -1.47 7.01 -9.86
N VAL A 74 -1.06 6.78 -8.61
CA VAL A 74 -0.61 7.87 -7.71
C VAL A 74 0.57 8.61 -8.32
N SER A 75 1.56 7.90 -8.85
CA SER A 75 2.76 8.50 -9.43
C SER A 75 2.47 9.38 -10.66
N ALA A 76 1.54 8.96 -11.52
CA ALA A 76 1.08 9.76 -12.65
C ALA A 76 0.36 11.04 -12.17
N TYR A 77 -0.44 10.93 -11.11
CA TYR A 77 -1.11 12.08 -10.53
C TYR A 77 -0.13 13.06 -9.88
N LEU A 78 0.87 12.57 -9.14
CA LEU A 78 1.93 13.41 -8.57
C LEU A 78 2.73 14.13 -9.65
N ALA A 79 3.08 13.45 -10.74
CA ALA A 79 3.75 14.07 -11.87
C ALA A 79 2.90 15.18 -12.51
N ASN A 80 1.59 14.94 -12.68
CA ASN A 80 0.66 15.97 -13.15
C ASN A 80 0.57 17.16 -12.18
N HIS A 81 0.46 16.90 -10.87
CA HIS A 81 0.42 17.97 -9.86
C HIS A 81 1.69 18.84 -9.90
N ILE A 82 2.87 18.21 -10.00
CA ILE A 82 4.16 18.91 -10.15
C ILE A 82 4.17 19.78 -11.41
N TYR A 83 3.66 19.26 -12.53
CA TYR A 83 3.59 20.00 -13.79
C TYR A 83 2.63 21.20 -13.71
N GLN A 84 1.39 20.98 -13.23
CA GLN A 84 0.36 22.02 -13.16
C GLN A 84 0.72 23.17 -12.22
N ASN A 85 1.48 22.89 -11.15
CA ASN A 85 1.88 23.89 -10.16
C ASN A 85 3.30 24.44 -10.40
N ALA A 86 3.89 24.19 -11.58
CA ALA A 86 5.25 24.63 -11.93
C ALA A 86 6.34 24.22 -10.92
N LEU A 87 6.17 23.08 -10.24
CA LEU A 87 7.11 22.54 -9.24
C LEU A 87 8.24 21.72 -9.87
N ILE A 88 8.40 21.75 -11.20
CA ILE A 88 9.44 20.99 -11.91
C ILE A 88 10.86 21.39 -11.50
N THR A 89 11.03 22.61 -10.97
CA THR A 89 12.30 23.11 -10.45
C THR A 89 12.56 22.72 -9.00
N ASP A 90 11.60 22.09 -8.30
CA ASP A 90 11.79 21.53 -6.96
C ASP A 90 12.39 20.11 -7.09
N PRO A 91 13.71 19.95 -6.88
CA PRO A 91 14.36 18.66 -7.10
C PRO A 91 13.88 17.60 -6.12
N ILE A 92 13.40 17.98 -4.93
CA ILE A 92 12.97 17.04 -3.89
C ILE A 92 11.64 16.42 -4.31
N LYS A 93 10.64 17.25 -4.64
CA LYS A 93 9.31 16.77 -5.06
C LYS A 93 9.38 15.95 -6.34
N VAL A 94 10.19 16.38 -7.31
CA VAL A 94 10.46 15.63 -8.55
C VAL A 94 11.12 14.29 -8.24
N SER A 95 12.11 14.24 -7.35
CA SER A 95 12.79 13.00 -6.98
C SER A 95 11.86 12.01 -6.29
N ILE A 96 10.95 12.49 -5.42
CA ILE A 96 9.94 11.65 -4.78
C ILE A 96 9.02 11.04 -5.83
N ALA A 97 8.43 11.87 -6.70
CA ALA A 97 7.53 11.38 -7.75
C ALA A 97 8.24 10.37 -8.67
N ALA A 98 9.46 10.68 -9.13
CA ALA A 98 10.26 9.78 -9.95
C ALA A 98 10.56 8.45 -9.25
N THR A 99 10.86 8.48 -7.95
CA THR A 99 11.09 7.26 -7.14
C THR A 99 9.84 6.39 -7.08
N VAL A 100 8.65 6.98 -6.89
CA VAL A 100 7.39 6.22 -6.85
C VAL A 100 7.05 5.64 -8.23
N ILE A 101 7.27 6.39 -9.32
CA ILE A 101 7.12 5.86 -10.69
C ILE A 101 8.03 4.64 -10.87
N PHE A 102 9.32 4.80 -10.58
CA PHE A 102 10.32 3.74 -10.76
C PHE A 102 10.00 2.49 -9.92
N MET A 103 9.64 2.69 -8.65
CA MET A 103 9.25 1.60 -7.75
C MET A 103 7.98 0.90 -8.22
N GLY A 104 6.96 1.65 -8.65
CA GLY A 104 5.74 1.09 -9.22
C GLY A 104 6.03 0.24 -10.45
N LEU A 105 6.89 0.71 -11.37
CA LEU A 105 7.28 -0.03 -12.57
C LEU A 105 8.06 -1.31 -12.23
N ILE A 106 9.01 -1.24 -11.29
CA ILE A 106 9.77 -2.42 -10.85
C ILE A 106 8.86 -3.47 -10.24
N LEU A 107 8.01 -3.08 -9.28
CA LEU A 107 7.10 -4.00 -8.61
C LEU A 107 6.10 -4.61 -9.61
N MET A 108 5.65 -3.82 -10.60
CA MET A 108 4.75 -4.28 -11.64
C MET A 108 5.41 -5.38 -12.48
N LEU A 109 6.68 -5.21 -12.85
CA LEU A 109 7.44 -6.24 -13.58
C LEU A 109 7.69 -7.48 -12.72
N ILE A 110 8.02 -7.30 -11.43
CA ILE A 110 8.20 -8.41 -10.49
C ILE A 110 6.94 -9.25 -10.38
N ASP A 111 5.78 -8.62 -10.19
CA ASP A 111 4.51 -9.30 -10.00
C ASP A 111 3.98 -9.91 -11.31
N PHE A 112 4.15 -9.22 -12.44
CA PHE A 112 3.71 -9.73 -13.75
C PHE A 112 4.51 -10.95 -14.20
N PHE A 113 5.84 -10.93 -14.05
CA PHE A 113 6.71 -12.03 -14.46
C PHE A 113 7.03 -13.02 -13.33
N HIS A 114 6.46 -12.82 -12.14
CA HIS A 114 6.70 -13.67 -10.97
C HIS A 114 8.20 -13.79 -10.61
N LEU A 115 8.95 -12.70 -10.70
CA LEU A 115 10.43 -12.71 -10.60
C LEU A 115 10.96 -13.04 -9.20
N LEU A 116 10.16 -12.84 -8.15
CA LEU A 116 10.53 -13.10 -6.76
C LEU A 116 9.75 -14.28 -6.17
N PRO A 117 10.29 -14.95 -5.15
CA PRO A 117 9.54 -15.93 -4.37
C PRO A 117 8.24 -15.32 -3.83
N LYS A 118 7.14 -16.08 -3.95
CA LYS A 118 5.78 -15.68 -3.57
C LYS A 118 5.71 -14.92 -2.23
N LYS A 119 6.38 -15.42 -1.18
CA LYS A 119 6.39 -14.79 0.15
C LYS A 119 6.97 -13.36 0.13
N ILE A 120 8.04 -13.12 -0.62
CA ILE A 120 8.71 -11.82 -0.69
C ILE A 120 7.87 -10.88 -1.55
N ALA A 121 7.47 -11.31 -2.75
CA ALA A 121 6.62 -10.53 -3.65
C ALA A 121 5.35 -10.07 -2.95
N PHE A 122 4.65 -10.98 -2.27
CA PHE A 122 3.39 -10.67 -1.61
C PHE A 122 3.57 -9.80 -0.36
N GLN A 123 4.74 -9.85 0.28
CA GLN A 123 5.02 -8.95 1.39
C GLN A 123 5.21 -7.51 0.90
N ILE A 124 6.02 -7.29 -0.14
CA ILE A 124 6.32 -5.94 -0.65
C ILE A 124 5.17 -5.34 -1.47
N SER A 125 4.42 -6.17 -2.20
CA SER A 125 3.24 -5.79 -2.99
C SER A 125 1.93 -5.97 -2.23
N SER A 126 1.97 -6.15 -0.92
CA SER A 126 0.76 -6.16 -0.11
C SER A 126 0.14 -4.75 -0.04
N LYS A 127 -1.16 -4.72 0.23
CA LYS A 127 -1.94 -3.49 0.31
C LYS A 127 -1.39 -2.46 1.30
N LEU A 128 -0.85 -2.89 2.45
CA LEU A 128 -0.37 -1.96 3.48
C LEU A 128 0.89 -1.20 3.05
N PRO A 129 2.02 -1.84 2.66
CA PRO A 129 3.19 -1.14 2.13
C PRO A 129 2.87 -0.26 0.92
N ILE A 130 2.11 -0.76 -0.05
CA ILE A 130 1.77 0.00 -1.26
C ILE A 130 0.98 1.27 -0.92
N ASN A 131 -0.12 1.15 -0.15
CA ASN A 131 -0.92 2.31 0.23
C ASN A 131 -0.16 3.27 1.13
N TYR A 132 0.70 2.75 2.01
CA TYR A 132 1.52 3.59 2.89
C TYR A 132 2.58 4.38 2.11
N MET A 133 3.28 3.75 1.15
CA MET A 133 4.22 4.44 0.27
C MET A 133 3.53 5.52 -0.57
N ALA A 134 2.34 5.22 -1.11
CA ALA A 134 1.52 6.22 -1.79
C ALA A 134 1.16 7.39 -0.86
N PHE A 135 0.66 7.12 0.34
CA PHE A 135 0.33 8.13 1.34
C PHE A 135 1.52 9.05 1.65
N VAL A 136 2.69 8.48 1.97
CA VAL A 136 3.91 9.26 2.27
C VAL A 136 4.29 10.15 1.09
N ALA A 137 4.29 9.62 -0.13
CA ALA A 137 4.65 10.38 -1.32
C ALA A 137 3.66 11.52 -1.60
N ILE A 138 2.37 11.28 -1.43
CA ILE A 138 1.33 12.31 -1.58
C ILE A 138 1.57 13.43 -0.58
N ILE A 139 1.74 13.11 0.70
CA ILE A 139 1.97 14.13 1.74
C ILE A 139 3.23 14.94 1.42
N LEU A 140 4.35 14.29 1.09
CA LEU A 140 5.62 14.98 0.85
C LEU A 140 5.64 15.81 -0.44
N VAL A 141 4.85 15.46 -1.45
CA VAL A 141 4.75 16.26 -2.69
C VAL A 141 3.79 17.44 -2.51
N TYR A 142 2.67 17.24 -1.82
CA TYR A 142 1.64 18.26 -1.63
C TYR A 142 1.96 19.28 -0.52
N THR A 143 3.00 19.05 0.27
CA THR A 143 3.35 19.91 1.40
C THR A 143 4.82 20.31 1.35
N ASP A 144 5.20 21.26 2.19
CA ASP A 144 6.58 21.70 2.37
C ASP A 144 7.17 21.16 3.68
N ILE A 145 6.70 19.99 4.13
CA ILE A 145 7.23 19.31 5.32
C ILE A 145 8.71 18.98 5.08
N ALA A 146 9.58 19.41 6.00
CA ALA A 146 11.00 19.14 5.89
C ALA A 146 11.28 17.63 5.94
N ILE A 147 12.06 17.12 4.99
CA ILE A 147 12.45 15.71 4.96
C ILE A 147 13.69 15.52 5.84
N ASP A 148 13.44 15.37 7.14
CA ASP A 148 14.46 15.13 8.15
C ASP A 148 14.18 13.85 8.94
N ARG A 149 15.06 13.53 9.89
CA ARG A 149 14.92 12.36 10.75
C ARG A 149 13.62 12.37 11.57
N PHE A 150 13.10 13.53 11.94
CA PHE A 150 11.88 13.66 12.73
C PHE A 150 10.66 13.34 11.89
N THR A 151 10.63 13.78 10.64
CA THR A 151 9.60 13.40 9.66
C THR A 151 9.60 11.89 9.42
N THR A 152 10.77 11.26 9.27
CA THR A 152 10.87 9.79 9.15
C THR A 152 10.35 9.07 10.39
N ILE A 153 10.70 9.54 11.59
CA ILE A 153 10.18 8.99 12.86
C ILE A 153 8.66 9.18 12.95
N ALA A 154 8.14 10.35 12.60
CA ALA A 154 6.71 10.66 12.62
C ALA A 154 5.92 9.72 11.69
N PHE A 155 6.36 9.56 10.45
CA PHE A 155 5.78 8.60 9.52
C PHE A 155 5.83 7.17 10.08
N SER A 156 6.97 6.75 10.62
CA SER A 156 7.11 5.41 11.22
C SER A 156 6.13 5.18 12.37
N LEU A 157 5.93 6.18 13.24
CA LEU A 157 4.95 6.11 14.33
C LEU A 157 3.50 6.05 13.79
N ILE A 158 3.19 6.78 12.72
CA ILE A 158 1.88 6.71 12.04
C ILE A 158 1.66 5.32 11.47
N LEU A 159 2.65 4.70 10.83
CA LEU A 159 2.55 3.32 10.32
C LEU A 159 2.31 2.30 11.45
N ILE A 160 3.02 2.44 12.57
CA ILE A 160 2.83 1.58 13.74
C ILE A 160 1.40 1.75 14.28
N ALA A 161 0.93 3.00 14.45
CA ALA A 161 -0.42 3.28 14.91
C ALA A 161 -1.49 2.70 13.97
N LEU A 162 -1.32 2.86 12.65
CA LEU A 162 -2.20 2.28 11.64
C LEU A 162 -2.20 0.75 11.70
N SER A 163 -1.04 0.12 11.86
CA SER A 163 -0.90 -1.34 11.96
C SER A 163 -1.60 -1.88 13.21
N ILE A 164 -1.45 -1.19 14.35
CA ILE A 164 -2.16 -1.51 15.59
C ILE A 164 -3.68 -1.37 15.37
N PHE A 165 -4.13 -0.27 14.77
CA PHE A 165 -5.55 -0.04 14.48
C PHE A 165 -6.15 -1.14 13.60
N ILE A 166 -5.50 -1.52 12.49
CA ILE A 166 -5.94 -2.62 11.62
C ILE A 166 -5.98 -3.94 12.41
N GLY A 167 -4.98 -4.21 13.25
CA GLY A 167 -4.96 -5.37 14.13
C GLY A 167 -6.16 -5.41 15.08
N LEU A 168 -6.53 -4.28 15.68
CA LEU A 168 -7.72 -4.16 16.53
C LEU A 168 -9.02 -4.40 15.74
N VAL A 169 -9.13 -3.83 14.53
CA VAL A 169 -10.27 -4.07 13.64
C VAL A 169 -10.41 -5.56 13.32
N HIS A 170 -9.31 -6.26 13.05
CA HIS A 170 -9.30 -7.70 12.78
C HIS A 170 -9.71 -8.59 13.96
N ILE A 171 -9.64 -8.08 15.19
CA ILE A 171 -10.14 -8.78 16.38
C ILE A 171 -11.68 -8.70 16.45
N LEU A 172 -12.26 -7.60 15.99
CA LEU A 172 -13.71 -7.35 16.03
C LEU A 172 -14.47 -8.07 14.91
N ILE A 173 -13.81 -8.40 13.80
CA ILE A 173 -14.45 -9.07 12.65
C ILE A 173 -14.65 -10.56 12.96
N PRO A 174 -15.88 -11.09 12.88
CA PRO A 174 -16.13 -12.51 13.04
C PRO A 174 -15.51 -13.28 11.87
N LYS A 175 -14.75 -14.33 12.19
CA LYS A 175 -14.22 -15.25 11.18
C LYS A 175 -15.37 -16.03 10.55
N VAL A 176 -15.35 -16.18 9.23
CA VAL A 176 -16.24 -17.16 8.57
C VAL A 176 -15.83 -18.54 9.08
N ARG A 177 -16.70 -19.15 9.89
CA ARG A 177 -16.52 -20.54 10.34
C ARG A 177 -16.67 -21.42 9.10
N ASP A 178 -15.84 -22.44 8.93
CA ASP A 178 -15.82 -23.40 7.80
C ASP A 178 -17.12 -24.23 7.62
N ARG A 179 -18.23 -23.77 8.17
CA ARG A 179 -19.51 -24.44 8.06
C ARG A 179 -20.15 -24.07 6.72
N ILE A 180 -20.36 -25.12 5.93
CA ILE A 180 -21.26 -25.23 4.77
C ILE A 180 -20.63 -24.92 3.40
N MET A 181 -19.40 -25.38 3.14
CA MET A 181 -19.16 -25.94 1.82
C MET A 181 -18.74 -27.39 2.01
N PRO A 182 -19.50 -28.38 1.53
CA PRO A 182 -18.97 -29.73 1.44
C PRO A 182 -17.64 -29.64 0.70
N PRO A 183 -16.62 -30.41 1.12
CA PRO A 183 -15.32 -30.39 0.45
C PRO A 183 -15.55 -30.50 -1.05
N ALA A 184 -14.89 -29.63 -1.82
CA ALA A 184 -14.99 -29.68 -3.28
C ALA A 184 -14.84 -31.15 -3.70
N PRO A 185 -15.76 -31.68 -4.52
CA PRO A 185 -15.72 -33.08 -4.89
C PRO A 185 -14.32 -33.38 -5.39
N LYS A 186 -13.63 -34.33 -4.75
CA LYS A 186 -12.29 -34.75 -5.16
C LYS A 186 -12.36 -34.96 -6.67
N PRO A 187 -11.42 -34.41 -7.47
CA PRO A 187 -11.46 -34.59 -8.91
C PRO A 187 -11.60 -36.08 -9.15
N THR A 188 -12.79 -36.50 -9.58
CA THR A 188 -13.01 -37.89 -9.96
C THR A 188 -11.96 -38.11 -11.02
N LYS A 189 -11.16 -39.19 -10.88
CA LYS A 189 -10.23 -39.61 -11.93
C LYS A 189 -11.08 -39.84 -13.17
N ASN A 190 -11.34 -38.79 -13.94
CA ASN A 190 -12.20 -38.84 -15.09
C ASN A 190 -11.41 -39.63 -16.11
N LYS A 191 -11.81 -40.90 -16.21
CA LYS A 191 -12.19 -41.56 -17.46
C LYS A 191 -11.80 -40.66 -18.64
N LYS A 192 -10.69 -41.00 -19.31
CA LYS A 192 -10.18 -40.30 -20.51
C LYS A 192 -11.39 -39.86 -21.34
N ILE A 193 -11.74 -38.59 -21.26
CA ILE A 193 -12.68 -38.00 -22.19
C ILE A 193 -11.84 -37.91 -23.44
N SER A 194 -11.97 -38.91 -24.31
CA SER A 194 -11.37 -38.90 -25.64
C SER A 194 -11.74 -37.57 -26.28
N ALA A 195 -10.73 -36.82 -26.72
CA ALA A 195 -10.96 -35.56 -27.42
C ALA A 195 -11.96 -35.81 -28.55
N PRO A 196 -12.95 -34.92 -28.75
CA PRO A 196 -13.82 -35.02 -29.91
C PRO A 196 -12.95 -34.97 -31.17
N ASP A 197 -13.16 -35.95 -32.04
CA ASP A 197 -12.48 -36.08 -33.33
C ASP A 197 -12.98 -34.94 -34.24
N TYR A 198 -12.24 -33.83 -34.25
CA TYR A 198 -12.50 -32.72 -35.15
C TYR A 198 -12.07 -33.14 -36.56
N LYS A 199 -13.02 -33.63 -37.35
CA LYS A 199 -12.83 -33.76 -38.79
C LYS A 199 -12.72 -32.36 -39.38
N GLU A 200 -11.55 -32.02 -39.89
CA GLU A 200 -11.37 -30.86 -40.76
C GLU A 200 -12.27 -31.02 -41.98
N SER A 201 -13.27 -30.15 -42.10
CA SER A 201 -14.04 -30.00 -43.33
C SER A 201 -13.22 -29.14 -44.30
N THR A 202 -12.57 -29.81 -45.25
CA THR A 202 -11.98 -29.20 -46.45
C THR A 202 -13.03 -28.91 -47.50
#